data_AF-A0A4R5DRM1-F1
#
_entry.id   AF-A0A4R5DRM1-F1
#
_cell.length_a   1.000
_cell.length_b   1.000
_cell.length_c   1.000
_cell.angle_alpha   90.00
_cell.angle_beta   90.00
_cell.angle_gamma   90.00
#
_symmetry.space_group_name_H-M   'P 1'
#
loop_
_entity.id
_entity.type
_entity.pdbx_description
1 polymer ?
#
loop_
_entity_poly.entity_id
_entity_poly.type
_entity_poly.pdbx_seq_one_letter_code
_entity_poly.pdbx_strand_id
1 'polypeptide(L)' 'MSVSEVAYELGFEYPQSFSKLFRTKTKLLPLEFRQSFN' A
#
# COMPACT_ATOMS: atom_id res chain seq x y z
N MET A 1 8.10 -8.41 3.28
CA MET A 1 6.84 -8.18 2.57
C MET A 1 6.96 -6.91 1.73
N SER A 2 6.69 -6.95 0.43
CA SER A 2 6.68 -5.81 -0.49
C SER A 2 5.29 -5.18 -0.58
N VAL A 3 5.18 -3.98 -1.15
CA VAL A 3 3.87 -3.30 -1.38
C VAL A 3 3.03 -4.09 -2.38
N SER A 4 3.67 -4.74 -3.36
CA SER A 4 2.99 -5.58 -4.34
C SER A 4 2.38 -6.83 -3.73
N GLU A 5 3.12 -7.52 -2.85
CA GLU A 5 2.58 -8.69 -2.12
C GLU A 5 1.37 -8.29 -1.27
N VAL A 6 1.43 -7.17 -0.54
CA VAL A 6 0.28 -6.66 0.23
C VAL A 6 -0.93 -6.39 -0.68
N ALA A 7 -0.71 -5.85 -1.87
CA ALA A 7 -1.79 -5.59 -2.80
C ALA A 7 -2.49 -6.89 -3.24
N TYR A 8 -1.72 -7.93 -3.59
CA TYR A 8 -2.29 -9.21 -4.00
C TYR A 8 -3.02 -9.92 -2.84
N GLU A 9 -2.45 -9.91 -1.64
CA GLU A 9 -3.09 -10.49 -0.44
C GLU A 9 -4.42 -9.80 -0.08
N LEU A 10 -4.55 -8.51 -0.39
CA LEU A 10 -5.78 -7.75 -0.20
C LEU A 10 -6.78 -7.91 -1.36
N GLY A 11 -6.48 -8.72 -2.37
CA GLY A 11 -7.35 -8.96 -3.52
C GLY A 11 -7.25 -7.91 -4.63
N PHE A 12 -6.22 -7.06 -4.64
CA PHE A 12 -5.97 -6.17 -5.76
C PHE A 12 -5.24 -6.92 -6.87
N GLU A 13 -5.85 -6.95 -8.05
CA GLU A 13 -5.25 -7.53 -9.26
C GLU A 13 -4.00 -6.74 -9.72
N TYR A 14 -3.91 -5.45 -9.39
CA TYR A 14 -2.78 -4.59 -9.74
C TYR A 14 -2.25 -3.78 -8.54
N PRO A 15 -0.94 -3.87 -8.21
CA PRO A 15 -0.31 -3.11 -7.12
C PRO A 15 -0.40 -1.60 -7.24
N GLN A 16 -0.53 -1.10 -8.47
CA GLN A 16 -0.61 0.33 -8.78
C GLN A 16 -1.94 0.93 -8.27
N SER A 17 -3.04 0.19 -8.42
CA SER A 17 -4.36 0.57 -7.92
C SER A 17 -4.39 0.63 -6.40
N PHE A 18 -3.78 -0.37 -5.74
CA PHE A 18 -3.59 -0.36 -4.29
C PHE A 18 -2.79 0.87 -3.85
N SER A 19 -1.65 1.15 -4.48
CA SER A 19 -0.80 2.30 -4.13
C SER A 19 -1.54 3.64 -4.27
N LYS A 20 -2.38 3.78 -5.30
CA LYS A 20 -3.21 4.98 -5.51
C LYS A 20 -4.28 5.10 -4.43
N LEU A 21 -5.05 4.03 -4.19
CA LEU A 21 -6.09 4.00 -3.16
C LEU A 21 -5.52 4.28 -1.77
N PHE A 22 -4.39 3.64 -1.45
CA PHE A 22 -3.69 3.80 -0.20
C PHE A 22 -3.30 5.26 0.04
N ARG A 23 -2.67 5.92 -0.93
CA ARG A 23 -2.35 7.35 -0.83
C ARG A 23 -3.60 8.22 -0.68
N THR A 24 -4.69 7.92 -1.38
CA THR A 24 -5.94 8.69 -1.28
C THR A 24 -6.59 8.55 0.10
N LYS A 25 -6.56 7.36 0.70
CA LYS A 25 -7.21 7.07 1.99
C LYS A 25 -6.35 7.51 3.18
N THR A 26 -5.07 7.20 3.14
CA THR A 26 -4.15 7.39 4.25
C THR A 26 -3.38 8.70 4.17
N LYS A 27 -3.36 9.35 2.99
CA LYS A 27 -2.52 10.54 2.68
C LYS A 27 -1.02 10.34 2.90
N LEU A 28 -0.60 9.09 3.11
CA LEU A 28 0.77 8.67 3.35
C LEU A 28 1.25 7.74 2.24
N LEU A 29 2.56 7.73 2.01
CA LEU A 29 3.19 6.75 1.13
C LEU A 29 3.24 5.39 1.85
N PRO A 30 3.17 4.26 1.13
CA PRO A 30 3.28 2.93 1.75
C PRO A 30 4.56 2.72 2.57
N LEU A 31 5.66 3.38 2.16
CA LEU A 31 6.94 3.37 2.89
C LEU A 31 6.88 4.18 4.19
N GLU A 32 6.40 5.43 4.11
CA GLU A 32 6.22 6.32 5.27
C GLU A 32 5.27 5.70 6.31
N PHE A 33 4.18 5.09 5.84
CA PHE A 33 3.26 4.37 6.71
C PHE A 33 3.98 3.25 7.45
N ARG A 34 4.76 2.41 6.77
CA ARG A 34 5.54 1.35 7.44
C ARG A 34 6.51 1.88 8.47
N GLN A 35 7.22 2.96 8.16
CA GLN A 35 8.14 3.60 9.11
C GLN A 35 7.41 4.17 10.33
N SER A 36 6.13 4.54 10.20
CA SER A 36 5.33 5.05 11.32
C SER A 36 4.90 3.96 12.33
N PHE A 37 5.01 2.67 11.99
CA PHE A 37 4.73 1.54 12.90
C PHE A 37 6.01 0.87 13.43
N ASN A 38 7.17 1.48 13.20
CA ASN A 38 8.48 1.02 13.69
C ASN A 38 8.87 1.74 14.97
#